data_AF-A0A822F5U9-F1
#
_entry.id   AF-A0A822F5U9-F1
#
_cell.length_a   1.000
_cell.length_b   1.000
_cell.length_c   1.000
_cell.angle_alpha   90.00
_cell.angle_beta   90.00
_cell.angle_gamma   90.00
#
_symmetry.space_group_name_H-M   'P 1'
#
loop_
_entity.id
_entity.type
_entity.pdbx_description
1 polymer ?
#
loop_
_entity_poly.entity_id
_entity_poly.type
_entity_poly.pdbx_seq_one_letter_code
_entity_poly.pdbx_strand_id
1 'polypeptide(L)'
;MSKFPGESEFNLRKAFEEAKKNAPAIIFIDELDVIAPKREKSHDEIEHPIVLQLLTLMDDLQQCSHVIVMAATNRPNSVNRALRRFDREVDISIPDAIG
;
A
#
# COMPACT_ATOMS: atom_id res chain seq x y z
N MET A 1 5.76 5.64 20.15
CA MET A 1 7.23 5.67 20.06
C MET A 1 7.59 5.24 18.64
N SER A 2 8.23 5.98 17.75
CA SER A 2 8.43 7.41 17.48
C SER A 2 8.37 7.44 15.95
N LYS A 3 7.65 8.35 15.30
CA LYS A 3 7.86 8.57 13.87
C LYS A 3 8.58 9.88 13.74
N PHE A 4 9.91 9.82 13.63
CA PHE A 4 10.63 10.94 13.05
C PHE A 4 10.05 11.20 11.66
N PRO A 5 9.86 12.46 11.23
CA PRO A 5 9.45 12.76 9.86
C PRO A 5 10.38 12.03 8.88
N GLY A 6 9.85 11.19 7.99
CA GLY A 6 10.63 10.45 6.99
C GLY A 6 10.96 8.98 7.33
N GLU A 7 10.81 8.53 8.58
CA GLU A 7 11.13 7.14 8.95
C GLU A 7 10.20 6.12 8.29
N SER A 8 8.93 6.49 8.08
CA SER A 8 7.95 5.59 7.45
C SER A 8 8.26 5.40 5.97
N GLU A 9 8.64 6.48 5.30
CA GLU A 9 9.01 6.53 3.88
C GLU A 9 10.31 5.76 3.64
N PHE A 10 11.28 5.88 4.55
CA PHE A 10 12.51 5.11 4.51
C PHE A 10 12.26 3.61 4.64
N ASN A 11 11.46 3.20 5.64
CA ASN A 11 11.13 1.79 5.85
C ASN A 11 10.36 1.21 4.65
N LEU A 12 9.44 1.99 4.07
CA LEU A 12 8.70 1.58 2.87
C LEU A 12 9.64 1.37 1.67
N ARG A 13 10.57 2.31 1.42
CA ARG A 13 11.57 2.16 0.35
C ARG A 13 12.44 0.92 0.56
N LYS A 14 12.94 0.73 1.78
CA LYS A 14 13.79 -0.41 2.14
C LYS A 14 13.09 -1.75 1.87
N ALA A 15 11.81 -1.88 2.26
CA ALA A 15 11.03 -3.09 2.01
C ALA A 15 10.91 -3.43 0.51
N PHE A 16 10.66 -2.42 -0.33
CA PHE A 16 10.57 -2.62 -1.78
C PHE A 16 11.92 -2.96 -2.41
N GLU A 17 13.01 -2.33 -1.96
CA GLU A 17 14.37 -2.68 -2.41
C GLU A 17 14.77 -4.10 -2.02
N GLU A 18 14.46 -4.53 -0.80
CA GLU A 18 14.70 -5.91 -0.35
C GLU A 18 13.90 -6.92 -1.16
N ALA A 19 12.63 -6.64 -1.44
CA ALA A 19 11.80 -7.51 -2.29
C ALA A 19 12.35 -7.60 -3.72
N LYS A 20 12.80 -6.49 -4.30
CA LYS A 20 13.45 -6.47 -5.63
C LYS A 20 14.73 -7.30 -5.65
N LYS A 21 15.58 -7.17 -4.64
CA LYS A 21 16.85 -7.91 -4.53
C LYS A 21 16.64 -9.41 -4.35
N ASN A 22 15.58 -9.80 -3.65
CA ASN A 22 15.25 -11.18 -3.33
C ASN A 22 14.15 -11.77 -4.22
N ALA A 23 13.92 -11.20 -5.41
CA ALA A 23 12.91 -11.71 -6.32
C ALA A 23 13.19 -13.19 -6.68
N PRO A 24 12.17 -14.08 -6.72
CA PRO A 24 10.74 -13.79 -6.61
C PRO A 24 10.28 -13.53 -5.17
N ALA A 25 9.51 -12.45 -4.97
CA ALA A 25 9.09 -12.00 -3.64
C ALA A 25 7.64 -11.49 -3.61
N ILE A 26 7.02 -11.55 -2.42
CA ILE A 26 5.71 -10.96 -2.15
C ILE A 26 5.87 -9.89 -1.08
N ILE A 27 5.36 -8.68 -1.36
CA ILE A 27 5.20 -7.62 -0.37
C ILE A 27 3.76 -7.66 0.10
N PHE A 28 3.53 -7.82 1.40
CA PHE A 28 2.20 -7.79 2.00
C PHE A 28 2.05 -6.53 2.88
N ILE A 29 1.05 -5.72 2.58
CA ILE A 29 0.72 -4.49 3.30
C ILE A 29 -0.60 -4.69 4.02
N ASP A 30 -0.55 -4.89 5.32
CA ASP A 30 -1.76 -4.91 6.15
C ASP A 30 -2.21 -3.49 6.51
N GLU A 31 -3.50 -3.32 6.80
CA GLU A 31 -4.12 -2.04 7.17
C GLU A 31 -3.78 -0.89 6.18
N LEU A 32 -3.97 -1.14 4.87
CA LEU A 32 -3.63 -0.18 3.82
C LEU A 32 -4.27 1.22 4.02
N ASP A 33 -5.45 1.28 4.62
CA ASP A 33 -6.15 2.53 4.93
C ASP A 33 -5.41 3.44 5.91
N VAL A 34 -4.50 2.89 6.73
CA VAL A 34 -3.66 3.67 7.66
C VAL A 34 -2.57 4.44 6.91
N ILE A 35 -1.96 3.82 5.91
CA ILE A 35 -0.87 4.45 5.14
C ILE A 35 -1.37 5.23 3.93
N ALA A 36 -2.59 4.94 3.48
CA ALA A 36 -3.17 5.59 2.32
C ALA A 36 -4.65 5.95 2.48
N PRO A 37 -4.95 6.85 3.43
CA PRO A 37 -6.31 7.35 3.60
C PRO A 37 -6.76 8.18 2.39
N LYS A 38 -8.07 8.16 2.15
CA LYS A 38 -8.76 8.98 1.16
C LYS A 38 -8.71 10.45 1.58
N ARG A 39 -8.67 11.35 0.60
CA ARG A 39 -8.76 12.80 0.83
C ARG A 39 -10.13 13.14 1.44
N GLU A 40 -10.15 13.69 2.64
CA GLU A 40 -11.36 14.32 3.19
C GLU A 40 -11.52 15.74 2.64
N LYS A 41 -12.78 16.18 2.47
CA LYS A 41 -13.13 17.44 1.79
C LYS A 41 -12.87 18.71 2.63
N SER A 42 -12.22 18.59 3.79
CA SER A 42 -12.07 19.68 4.77
C SER A 42 -10.61 20.17 4.86
N HIS A 43 -10.32 21.14 4.01
CA HIS A 43 -9.46 22.32 4.18
C HIS A 43 -7.97 22.27 4.58
N ASP A 44 -7.37 21.11 4.86
CA ASP A 44 -5.90 20.96 4.93
C ASP A 44 -5.43 19.87 3.98
N GLU A 45 -5.39 20.22 2.68
CA GLU A 45 -5.00 19.37 1.55
C GLU A 45 -3.48 19.09 1.51
N ILE A 46 -2.92 18.50 2.56
CA ILE A 46 -1.55 17.97 2.47
C ILE A 46 -1.65 16.51 2.05
N GLU A 47 -1.23 16.22 0.83
CA GLU A 47 -1.02 14.83 0.42
C GLU A 47 -0.04 14.17 1.38
N HIS A 48 -0.47 13.07 2.01
CA HIS A 48 0.41 12.31 2.90
C HIS A 48 1.64 11.86 2.11
N PRO A 49 2.87 12.30 2.47
CA PRO A 49 4.08 11.99 1.70
C PRO A 49 4.30 10.49 1.50
N ILE A 50 3.89 9.68 2.48
CA ILE A 50 3.92 8.22 2.41
C ILE A 50 3.06 7.65 1.27
N VAL A 51 1.95 8.28 0.91
CA VAL A 51 1.08 7.85 -0.20
C VAL A 51 1.77 8.07 -1.53
N LEU A 52 2.38 9.24 -1.71
CA LEU A 52 3.16 9.55 -2.90
C LEU A 52 4.36 8.60 -3.04
N GLN A 53 5.02 8.30 -1.93
CA GLN A 53 6.13 7.35 -1.90
C GLN A 53 5.66 5.94 -2.29
N LEU A 54 4.52 5.48 -1.79
CA LEU A 54 3.94 4.18 -2.15
C LEU A 54 3.62 4.11 -3.64
N LEU A 55 2.95 5.13 -4.19
CA LEU A 55 2.62 5.21 -5.62
C LEU A 55 3.88 5.14 -6.49
N THR A 56 4.91 5.91 -6.12
CA THR A 56 6.20 5.93 -6.82
C THR A 56 6.90 4.56 -6.79
N LEU A 57 6.83 3.85 -5.67
CA LEU A 57 7.42 2.51 -5.55
C LEU A 57 6.64 1.45 -6.34
N MET A 58 5.32 1.57 -6.41
CA MET A 58 4.48 0.70 -7.24
C MET A 58 4.75 0.93 -8.74
N ASP A 59 4.95 2.18 -9.17
CA ASP A 59 5.38 2.52 -10.53
C ASP A 59 6.71 1.84 -10.89
N ASP A 60 7.69 1.96 -10.00
CA ASP A 60 9.03 1.40 -10.17
C ASP A 60 9.05 -0.14 -10.15
N LEU A 61 7.99 -0.80 -9.65
CA LEU A 61 7.84 -2.25 -9.73
C LEU A 61 7.29 -2.76 -11.06
N GLN A 62 6.66 -1.93 -11.88
CA GLN A 62 6.10 -2.39 -13.16
C GLN A 62 7.18 -2.93 -14.12
N GLN A 63 8.45 -2.57 -13.90
CA GLN A 63 9.60 -3.07 -14.65
C GLN A 63 10.18 -4.38 -14.07
N CYS A 64 9.73 -4.83 -12.90
CA CYS A 64 10.23 -6.02 -12.20
C CYS A 64 9.17 -7.15 -12.22
N SER A 65 9.33 -8.12 -13.13
CA SER A 65 8.34 -9.18 -13.42
C SER A 65 8.09 -10.21 -12.30
N HIS A 66 8.81 -10.16 -11.18
CA HIS A 66 8.82 -11.22 -10.17
C HIS A 66 8.52 -10.75 -8.74
N VAL A 67 7.98 -9.54 -8.57
CA VAL A 67 7.52 -9.04 -7.27
C VAL A 67 6.02 -8.79 -7.33
N ILE A 68 5.28 -9.40 -6.40
CA ILE A 68 3.83 -9.19 -6.25
C ILE A 68 3.59 -8.34 -5.01
N VAL A 69 2.78 -7.30 -5.13
CA VAL A 69 2.32 -6.50 -3.98
C VAL A 69 0.88 -6.89 -3.67
N MET A 70 0.65 -7.34 -2.45
CA MET A 70 -0.67 -7.63 -1.88
C MET A 70 -0.94 -6.64 -0.76
N ALA A 71 -2.21 -6.25 -0.60
CA ALA A 71 -2.61 -5.37 0.48
C ALA A 71 -3.98 -5.79 1.05
N ALA A 72 -4.19 -5.53 2.34
CA ALA A 72 -5.42 -5.80 3.04
C ALA A 72 -5.95 -4.53 3.72
N THR A 73 -7.27 -4.40 3.79
CA THR A 73 -7.94 -3.32 4.53
C THR A 73 -9.35 -3.75 4.93
N ASN A 74 -9.77 -3.34 6.12
CA ASN A 74 -11.15 -3.47 6.57
C ASN A 74 -12.04 -2.29 6.12
N ARG A 75 -11.44 -1.27 5.48
CA ARG A 75 -12.11 -0.03 5.08
C ARG A 75 -11.78 0.36 3.63
N PRO A 76 -12.18 -0.45 2.63
CA PRO A 76 -11.82 -0.21 1.23
C PRO A 76 -12.27 1.17 0.72
N ASN A 77 -13.40 1.67 1.20
CA ASN A 77 -13.94 2.99 0.84
C ASN A 77 -13.13 4.18 1.37
N SER A 78 -12.28 3.93 2.37
CA SER A 78 -11.40 4.91 3.01
C SER A 78 -10.01 4.94 2.41
N VAL A 79 -9.69 4.08 1.43
CA VAL A 79 -8.39 4.07 0.76
C VAL A 79 -8.33 5.12 -0.36
N ASN A 80 -7.16 5.72 -0.55
CA ASN A 80 -6.90 6.69 -1.60
C ASN A 80 -7.17 6.10 -2.99
N ARG A 81 -8.01 6.77 -3.79
CA ARG A 81 -8.40 6.33 -5.13
C ARG A 81 -7.21 6.18 -6.10
N ALA A 82 -6.11 6.90 -5.87
CA ALA A 82 -4.90 6.78 -6.68
C ALA A 82 -4.24 5.39 -6.55
N LEU A 83 -4.51 4.65 -5.47
CA LEU A 83 -4.04 3.27 -5.29
C LEU A 83 -4.83 2.23 -6.10
N ARG A 84 -5.69 2.66 -7.06
CA ARG A 84 -6.21 1.77 -8.11
C ARG A 84 -5.15 1.16 -9.04
N ARG A 85 -3.86 1.34 -8.72
CA ARG A 85 -2.73 0.55 -9.21
C ARG A 85 -2.75 -0.90 -8.73
N PHE A 86 -3.53 -1.22 -7.69
CA PHE A 86 -3.91 -2.59 -7.43
C PHE A 86 -4.90 -3.04 -8.52
N ASP A 87 -4.40 -3.79 -9.49
CA ASP A 87 -5.20 -4.22 -10.65
C ASP A 87 -6.28 -5.27 -10.31
N ARG A 88 -6.16 -5.90 -9.15
CA ARG A 88 -7.04 -6.97 -8.67
C ARG A 88 -7.48 -6.69 -7.25
N GLU A 89 -8.77 -6.87 -7.01
CA GLU A 89 -9.39 -6.82 -5.69
C GLU A 89 -9.97 -8.21 -5.41
N VAL A 90 -9.80 -8.69 -4.17
CA VAL A 90 -10.38 -9.94 -3.69
C VAL A 90 -11.20 -9.59 -2.46
N ASP A 91 -12.51 -9.84 -2.52
CA ASP A 91 -13.39 -9.63 -1.38
C ASP A 91 -13.30 -10.84 -0.43
N ILE A 92 -12.99 -10.57 0.84
CA ILE A 92 -12.92 -11.58 1.90
C ILE A 92 -14.20 -11.47 2.71
N SER A 93 -15.20 -12.23 2.27
CA SER A 93 -16.49 -12.34 2.95
C SER A 93 -16.42 -13.28 4.16
N ILE A 94 -17.42 -13.18 5.02
CA ILE A 94 -17.62 -14.11 6.14
C ILE A 94 -17.83 -15.52 5.55
N PRO A 95 -17.16 -16.56 6.08
CA PRO A 95 -17.32 -17.92 5.60
C PRO A 95 -18.78 -18.38 5.67
N ASP A 96 -19.19 -19.18 4.69
CA ASP A 96 -20.52 -19.80 4.70
C ASP A 96 -20.51 -21.12 5.49
N ALA A 97 -21.63 -21.85 5.48
CA ALA A 97 -21.75 -23.11 6.21
C ALA A 97 -20.88 -24.25 5.65
N ILE A 98 -20.32 -24.09 4.44
CA ILE A 98 -19.51 -25.08 3.73
C ILE A 98 -18.01 -24.75 3.88
N GLY A 99 -17.67 -23.48 4.08
CA GLY A 99 -16.30 -22.98 4.27
C GLY A 99 -15.87 -22.12 3.11
#